data_AF-A0A974X2A5-F1
#
_entry.id   AF-A0A974X2A5-F1
#
_cell.length_a   1.000
_cell.length_b   1.000
_cell.length_c   1.000
_cell.angle_alpha   90.00
_cell.angle_beta   90.00
_cell.angle_gamma   90.00
#
_symmetry.space_group_name_H-M   'P 1'
#
loop_
_entity.id
_entity.type
_entity.pdbx_description
1 polymer ?
#
loop_
_entity_poly.entity_id
_entity_poly.type
_entity_poly.pdbx_seq_one_letter_code
_entity_poly.pdbx_strand_id
1 'polypeptide(L)' 'MAAGHGNTPAAWTAVSIAMLGFVVGSVALLQVPTQMTLLWIGLIVATLAFPLFLVLSKLGFHSSEH' A
#
# COMPACT_ATOMS: atom_id res chain seq x y z
N MET A 1 15.38 -5.69 -13.85
CA MET A 1 14.86 -5.33 -12.52
C MET A 1 15.99 -5.44 -11.51
N ALA A 2 16.16 -4.51 -10.57
CA ALA A 2 17.22 -4.60 -9.57
C ALA A 2 17.05 -5.89 -8.75
N ALA A 3 18.05 -6.76 -8.75
CA ALA A 3 18.03 -8.06 -8.08
C ALA A 3 18.26 -7.93 -6.57
N GLY A 4 17.41 -7.17 -5.87
CA GLY A 4 17.50 -6.94 -4.44
C GLY A 4 16.13 -6.86 -3.78
N HIS A 5 15.98 -7.55 -2.65
CA HIS A 5 14.89 -7.54 -1.67
C HIS A 5 13.46 -7.37 -2.20
N GLY A 6 12.66 -8.44 -2.09
CA GLY A 6 11.20 -8.35 -2.22
C GLY A 6 10.72 -7.70 -3.52
N ASN A 7 11.52 -7.75 -4.61
CA ASN A 7 11.18 -7.15 -5.90
C ASN A 7 10.18 -8.04 -6.66
N THR A 8 9.07 -8.36 -6.02
CA THR A 8 8.00 -9.22 -6.54
C THR A 8 6.77 -8.38 -6.84
N PRO A 9 5.92 -8.77 -7.81
CA PRO A 9 4.69 -8.04 -8.10
C PRO A 9 3.79 -7.87 -6.88
N ALA A 10 3.70 -8.88 -5.99
CA ALA A 10 2.94 -8.79 -4.75
C ALA A 10 3.46 -7.67 -3.83
N ALA A 11 4.78 -7.59 -3.64
CA ALA A 11 5.39 -6.62 -2.74
C ALA A 11 5.28 -5.18 -3.27
N TRP A 12 5.59 -4.94 -4.55
CA TRP A 12 5.46 -3.60 -5.13
C TRP A 12 4.02 -3.11 -5.20
N THR A 13 3.07 -4.01 -5.42
CA THR A 13 1.65 -3.67 -5.35
C THR A 13 1.29 -3.23 -3.93
N ALA A 14 1.67 -3.99 -2.91
CA ALA A 14 1.39 -3.66 -1.52
C ALA A 14 2.02 -2.32 -1.11
N VAL A 15 3.30 -2.09 -1.46
CA VAL A 15 3.99 -0.81 -1.19
C VAL A 15 3.28 0.35 -1.89
N SER A 16 2.86 0.19 -3.14
CA SER A 16 2.15 1.24 -3.89
C SER A 16 0.82 1.62 -3.22
N ILE A 17 0.03 0.62 -2.78
CA ILE A 17 -1.22 0.86 -2.07
C ILE A 17 -0.97 1.53 -0.71
N ALA A 18 0.04 1.08 0.04
CA ALA A 18 0.41 1.71 1.31
C ALA A 18 0.83 3.17 1.13
N MET A 19 1.63 3.47 0.10
CA MET A 19 2.04 4.84 -0.24
C MET A 19 0.85 5.72 -0.66
N LEU A 20 -0.10 5.19 -1.43
CA LEU A 20 -1.33 5.92 -1.77
C LEU A 20 -2.14 6.27 -0.51
N GLY A 21 -2.34 5.31 0.39
CA GLY A 21 -3.03 5.56 1.66
C GLY A 21 -2.31 6.60 2.52
N PHE A 22 -0.98 6.52 2.60
CA PHE A 22 -0.15 7.51 3.29
C PHE A 22 -0.32 8.92 2.70
N VAL A 23 -0.20 9.08 1.39
CA VAL A 23 -0.37 10.38 0.72
C VAL A 23 -1.75 10.96 0.98
N VAL A 24 -2.82 10.16 0.86
CA VAL A 24 -4.19 10.61 1.13
C VAL A 24 -4.35 11.06 2.58
N GLY A 25 -3.83 10.28 3.54
CA GLY A 25 -3.83 10.64 4.96
C GLY A 25 -3.04 11.92 5.26
N SER A 26 -1.87 12.09 4.67
CA SER A 26 -1.06 13.31 4.81
C SER A 26 -1.81 14.54 4.30
N VAL A 27 -2.46 14.46 3.12
CA VAL A 27 -3.27 15.57 2.57
C VAL A 27 -4.40 15.95 3.52
N ALA A 28 -5.05 14.98 4.17
CA ALA A 28 -6.11 15.22 5.15
C ALA A 28 -5.61 16.00 6.38
N LEU A 29 -4.42 15.67 6.88
CA LEU A 29 -3.79 16.33 8.04
C LEU A 29 -3.34 17.76 7.74
N LEU A 30 -3.08 18.10 6.48
CA LEU A 30 -2.72 19.46 6.06
C LEU A 30 -3.93 20.42 6.00
N GLN A 31 -5.16 19.92 6.09
CA GLN A 31 -6.37 20.76 6.09
C GLN A 31 -6.62 21.35 7.48
N VAL A 32 -7.18 22.57 7.53
CA VAL A 32 -7.59 23.24 8.76
C VAL A 32 -9.07 23.63 8.67
N PRO A 33 -9.98 22.97 9.42
CA PRO A 33 -9.72 21.84 10.31
C PRO A 33 -9.36 20.57 9.52
N THR A 34 -8.74 19.60 10.20
CA THR A 34 -8.37 18.31 9.60
C THR A 34 -9.60 17.62 9.03
N GLN A 35 -9.48 17.15 7.78
CA GLN A 35 -10.58 16.46 7.10
C GLN A 35 -10.61 14.99 7.55
N MET A 36 -11.45 14.70 8.56
CA MET A 36 -11.47 13.38 9.21
C MET A 36 -11.89 12.24 8.28
N THR A 37 -12.81 12.49 7.33
CA THR A 37 -13.25 11.47 6.36
C THR A 37 -12.10 10.96 5.49
N LEU A 38 -11.27 11.86 4.99
CA LEU A 38 -10.15 11.63 4.09
C LEU A 38 -9.00 10.98 4.85
N LEU A 39 -8.81 11.36 6.12
CA LEU A 39 -7.91 10.66 7.02
C LEU A 39 -8.30 9.18 7.17
N TRP A 40 -9.58 8.89 7.42
CA TRP A 40 -10.08 7.52 7.52
C TRP A 40 -9.96 6.75 6.20
N ILE A 41 -10.22 7.40 5.06
CA ILE A 41 -9.99 6.80 3.74
C ILE A 41 -8.51 6.43 3.58
N GLY A 42 -7.58 7.34 3.90
CA GLY A 42 -6.14 7.07 3.83
C GLY A 42 -5.73 5.90 4.71
N LEU A 43 -6.24 5.82 5.94
CA LEU A 43 -5.98 4.71 6.87
C LEU A 43 -6.52 3.37 6.35
N ILE A 44 -7.74 3.34 5.83
CA ILE A 44 -8.33 2.12 5.24
C ILE A 44 -7.47 1.67 4.05
N VAL A 45 -7.11 2.57 3.14
CA VAL A 45 -6.28 2.23 1.97
C VAL A 45 -4.92 1.71 2.41
N ALA A 46 -4.25 2.36 3.36
CA ALA A 46 -2.94 1.93 3.85
C ALA A 46 -3.00 0.55 4.53
N THR A 47 -4.03 0.29 5.34
CA THR A 47 -4.20 -1.00 6.04
C THR A 47 -4.60 -2.14 5.10
N LEU A 48 -5.33 -1.86 4.01
CA LEU A 48 -5.68 -2.84 2.98
C LEU A 48 -4.48 -3.36 2.18
N ALA A 49 -3.34 -2.67 2.21
CA ALA A 49 -2.11 -3.15 1.56
C ALA A 49 -1.66 -4.53 2.08
N PHE A 50 -1.83 -4.80 3.38
CA PHE A 50 -1.44 -6.06 4.00
C PHE A 50 -2.27 -7.27 3.55
N PRO A 51 -3.61 -7.27 3.65
CA PRO A 51 -4.41 -8.38 3.14
C PRO A 51 -4.24 -8.56 1.62
N LEU A 52 -4.09 -7.48 0.85
CA LEU A 52 -3.80 -7.56 -0.58
C LEU A 52 -2.47 -8.30 -0.84
N PHE A 53 -1.41 -7.98 -0.10
CA PHE A 53 -0.14 -8.69 -0.19
C PHE A 53 -0.31 -10.20 0.08
N LEU A 54 -1.06 -10.55 1.13
CA LEU A 54 -1.32 -11.96 1.47
C LEU A 54 -2.05 -12.68 0.33
N VAL A 55 -3.08 -12.06 -0.25
CA VAL A 55 -3.82 -12.62 -1.40
C VAL A 55 -2.89 -12.80 -2.60
N LEU A 56 -2.14 -11.78 -2.99
CA LEU A 56 -1.22 -11.87 -4.13
C LEU A 56 -0.12 -12.90 -3.91
N SER A 57 0.37 -13.03 -2.68
CA SER A 57 1.32 -14.07 -2.30
C SER A 57 0.74 -15.47 -2.47
N LYS A 58 -0.53 -15.67 -2.08
CA LYS A 58 -1.23 -16.95 -2.26
C LYS A 58 -1.55 -17.27 -3.72
N LEU A 59 -1.68 -16.25 -4.56
CA LEU A 59 -1.82 -16.40 -6.02
C LEU A 59 -0.48 -16.63 -6.73
N GLY A 60 0.65 -16.69 -6.01
CA GLY A 60 1.97 -16.96 -6.58
C GLY A 60 2.75 -15.73 -7.03
N PHE A 61 2.26 -14.51 -6.80
CA PHE A 61 2.92 -13.27 -7.21
C PHE A 61 4.04 -12.80 -6.27
N HIS A 62 4.39 -13.60 -5.26
CA HIS A 62 5.47 -13.31 -4.31
C HIS A 62 6.76 -14.11 -4.59
N SER A 63 6.86 -14.80 -5.72
CA SER A 63 8.13 -15.34 -6.21
C SER A 63 8.84 -14.32 -7.10
N SER A 64 10.17 -14.31 -7.03
CA SER A 64 11.05 -13.57 -7.96
C SER A 64 11.71 -14.52 -8.96
N GLU A 65 11.32 -15.79 -8.99
CA GLU A 65 11.83 -16.77 -9.94
C GLU A 65 11.17 -16.53 -11.30
N HIS A 66 12.00 -16.11 -12.26
CA HIS A 66 11.73 -16.18 -13.69
C HIS A 66 12.25 -17.52 -14.23
#